data_AF-A0A3M2FBA3-F1
#
_entry.id   AF-A0A3M2FBA3-F1
#
_cell.length_a   1.000
_cell.length_b   1.000
_cell.length_c   1.000
_cell.angle_alpha   90.00
_cell.angle_beta   90.00
_cell.angle_gamma   90.00
#
_symmetry.space_group_name_H-M   'P 1'
#
loop_
_entity.id
_entity.type
_entity.pdbx_description
1 polymer ?
#
loop_
_entity_poly.entity_id
_entity_poly.type
_entity_poly.pdbx_seq_one_letter_code
_entity_poly.pdbx_strand_id
1 'polypeptide(L)'
;MPTTLIGVFGYVLVQLGIGLYVSRRIRTEDDYLIAGRQLGYGLGTFTIFATWFGAETCIGAAGAIYEQGLSGGTADPFGYGVCLLLMGFVFAVPLWRHKLTTLADLFRRRYSAGVERLAVILMVPTSLLWAAAQVRAFGQVLSASSGLELSLT
;
A
#
# COMPACT_ATOMS: atom_id res chain seq x y z
N MET A 1 6.01 -13.84 -28.34
CA MET A 1 6.49 -13.00 -27.23
C MET A 1 5.38 -12.03 -26.92
N PRO A 2 4.56 -12.27 -25.89
CA PRO A 2 3.28 -11.58 -25.78
C PRO A 2 3.58 -10.11 -25.48
N THR A 3 2.97 -9.22 -26.26
CA THR A 3 3.11 -7.76 -26.15
C THR A 3 2.81 -7.25 -24.72
N THR A 4 2.01 -8.01 -23.97
CA THR A 4 1.73 -7.80 -22.55
C THR A 4 2.98 -7.86 -21.67
N LEU A 5 3.86 -8.86 -21.85
CA LEU A 5 5.09 -8.98 -21.07
C LEU A 5 6.06 -7.83 -21.35
N ILE A 6 6.15 -7.38 -22.60
CA ILE A 6 6.96 -6.21 -22.97
C ILE A 6 6.42 -4.96 -22.28
N GLY A 7 5.09 -4.78 -22.24
CA GLY A 7 4.44 -3.68 -21.52
C GLY A 7 4.72 -3.71 -20.02
N VAL A 8 4.61 -4.89 -19.38
CA VAL A 8 4.92 -5.06 -17.95
C VAL A 8 6.38 -4.76 -17.64
N PHE A 9 7.32 -5.29 -18.43
CA PHE A 9 8.75 -5.00 -18.28
C PHE A 9 9.03 -3.50 -18.44
N GLY A 10 8.46 -2.86 -19.46
CA GLY A 10 8.57 -1.42 -19.68
C GLY A 10 8.05 -0.60 -18.49
N TYR A 11 6.89 -0.97 -17.96
CA TYR A 11 6.31 -0.33 -16.78
C TYR A 11 7.22 -0.43 -15.54
N VAL A 12 7.73 -1.64 -15.25
CA VAL A 12 8.65 -1.86 -14.13
C VAL A 12 9.94 -1.06 -14.30
N LEU A 13 10.51 -1.01 -15.51
CA LEU A 13 11.70 -0.21 -15.79
C LEU A 13 11.47 1.29 -15.60
N VAL A 14 10.32 1.81 -16.02
CA VAL A 14 9.96 3.21 -15.78
C VAL A 14 9.83 3.49 -14.28
N GLN A 15 9.16 2.61 -13.54
CA GLN A 15 9.00 2.75 -12.09
C GLN A 15 10.35 2.74 -11.35
N LEU A 16 11.24 1.81 -11.72
CA LEU A 16 12.62 1.77 -11.21
C LEU A 16 13.40 3.04 -11.59
N GLY A 17 13.26 3.52 -12.82
CA GLY A 17 13.90 4.74 -13.29
C GLY A 17 13.48 5.98 -12.49
N ILE A 18 12.17 6.12 -12.23
CA ILE A 18 11.65 7.19 -11.37
C ILE A 18 12.19 7.05 -9.95
N GLY A 19 12.19 5.84 -9.38
CA GLY A 19 12.73 5.58 -8.05
C GLY A 19 14.22 5.95 -7.93
N LEU A 20 15.04 5.56 -8.91
CA LEU A 20 16.46 5.89 -8.97
C LEU A 20 16.72 7.39 -9.21
N TYR A 21 15.86 8.06 -9.94
CA TYR A 21 15.96 9.52 -10.13
C TYR A 21 15.65 10.26 -8.84
N VAL A 22 14.57 9.87 -8.15
CA VAL A 22 14.14 10.50 -6.90
C VAL A 22 15.08 10.16 -5.74
N SER A 23 15.66 8.96 -5.70
CA SER A 23 16.59 8.55 -4.63
C SER A 23 17.82 9.47 -4.54
N ARG A 24 18.25 10.07 -5.66
CA ARG A 24 19.33 11.07 -5.70
C ARG A 24 19.01 12.36 -4.93
N ARG A 25 17.73 12.62 -4.62
CA ARG A 25 17.29 13.80 -3.86
C ARG A 25 17.15 13.52 -2.37
N ILE A 26 17.22 12.27 -1.93
CA ILE A 26 17.08 11.87 -0.54
C ILE A 26 18.43 12.09 0.17
N ARG A 27 18.44 12.93 1.21
CA ARG A 27 19.66 13.25 1.97
C ARG A 27 19.57 12.87 3.45
N THR A 28 18.36 12.78 3.99
CA THR A 28 18.11 12.50 5.41
C THR A 28 17.11 11.37 5.60
N GLU A 29 17.06 10.79 6.80
CA GLU A 29 16.07 9.77 7.17
C GLU A 29 14.64 10.32 7.11
N ASP A 30 14.41 11.58 7.48
CA ASP A 30 13.11 12.25 7.35
C ASP A 30 12.69 12.42 5.88
N ASP A 31 13.64 12.67 4.97
CA ASP A 31 13.36 12.69 3.53
C ASP A 31 12.99 11.30 2.99
N TYR A 32 13.57 10.24 3.56
CA TYR A 32 13.29 8.88 3.13
C TYR A 32 11.95 8.36 3.67
N LEU A 33 11.67 8.57 4.96
CA LEU A 33 10.52 7.98 5.63
C LEU A 33 9.22 8.77 5.44
N ILE A 34 9.31 10.10 5.41
CA ILE A 34 8.13 10.99 5.39
C ILE A 34 8.22 12.07 4.30
N ALA A 35 9.14 11.91 3.35
CA ALA A 35 9.40 12.85 2.27
C ALA A 35 9.61 14.29 2.76
N GLY A 36 10.19 14.48 3.96
CA GLY A 36 10.39 15.80 4.57
C GLY A 36 9.10 16.55 4.93
N ARG A 37 7.94 15.85 5.03
CA ARG A 37 6.61 16.44 5.30
C ARG A 37 6.16 17.52 4.30
N GLN A 38 6.72 17.51 3.09
CA GLN A 38 6.44 18.46 2.01
C GLN A 38 5.55 17.86 0.90
N LEU A 39 5.00 16.66 1.12
CA LEU A 39 4.05 16.06 0.18
C LEU A 39 2.78 16.92 0.12
N GLY A 40 2.51 17.53 -1.04
CA GLY A 40 1.28 18.27 -1.27
C GLY A 40 0.04 17.36 -1.26
N TYR A 41 -1.14 17.95 -1.10
CA TYR A 41 -2.41 17.21 -1.01
C TYR A 41 -2.64 16.26 -2.18
N GLY A 42 -2.36 16.69 -3.41
CA GLY A 42 -2.55 15.86 -4.60
C GLY A 42 -1.71 14.57 -4.55
N LEU A 43 -0.40 14.71 -4.34
CA LEU A 43 0.49 13.55 -4.26
C LEU A 43 0.12 12.64 -3.07
N GLY A 44 -0.24 13.23 -1.93
CA GLY A 44 -0.70 12.49 -0.74
C GLY A 44 -1.94 11.65 -1.00
N THR A 45 -2.95 12.21 -1.68
CA THR A 45 -4.14 11.46 -2.08
C THR A 45 -3.80 10.32 -3.03
N PHE A 46 -2.96 10.55 -4.04
CA PHE A 46 -2.55 9.49 -4.97
C PHE A 46 -1.76 8.37 -4.28
N THR A 47 -0.90 8.68 -3.31
CA THR A 47 -0.17 7.67 -2.55
C THR A 47 -1.11 6.83 -1.68
N ILE A 48 -2.06 7.46 -0.99
CA ILE A 48 -3.06 6.74 -0.19
C ILE A 48 -3.91 5.85 -1.10
N PHE A 49 -4.37 6.38 -2.23
CA PHE A 49 -5.14 5.62 -3.21
C PHE A 49 -4.35 4.43 -3.73
N ALA A 50 -3.10 4.62 -4.17
CA ALA A 50 -2.24 3.56 -4.66
C ALA A 50 -1.94 2.46 -3.62
N THR A 51 -2.00 2.79 -2.32
CA THR A 51 -1.78 1.81 -1.23
C THR A 51 -3.00 0.92 -1.02
N TRP A 52 -4.20 1.51 -1.08
CA TRP A 52 -5.45 0.79 -0.77
C TRP A 52 -6.10 0.15 -1.99
N PHE A 53 -5.89 0.70 -3.18
CA PHE A 53 -6.42 0.19 -4.44
C PHE A 53 -5.31 -0.50 -5.23
N GLY A 54 -5.04 -1.75 -4.85
CA GLY A 54 -3.96 -2.58 -5.41
C GLY A 54 -4.44 -3.74 -6.27
N ALA A 55 -3.51 -4.63 -6.63
CA ALA A 55 -3.79 -5.84 -7.39
C ALA A 55 -4.79 -6.76 -6.66
N GLU A 56 -4.65 -6.87 -5.33
CA GLU A 56 -5.59 -7.59 -4.48
C GLU A 56 -7.03 -7.10 -4.65
N THR A 57 -7.27 -5.79 -4.55
CA THR A 57 -8.62 -5.22 -4.71
C THR A 57 -9.17 -5.48 -6.10
N CYS A 58 -8.36 -5.30 -7.15
CA CYS A 58 -8.80 -5.53 -8.53
C CYS A 58 -9.26 -6.98 -8.77
N ILE A 59 -8.57 -7.97 -8.20
CA ILE A 59 -8.94 -9.39 -8.35
C ILE A 59 -10.05 -9.77 -7.37
N GLY A 60 -9.91 -9.37 -6.11
CA GLY A 60 -10.84 -9.71 -5.02
C GLY A 60 -12.21 -9.10 -5.21
N ALA A 61 -12.29 -7.79 -5.51
CA ALA A 61 -13.54 -7.10 -5.78
C ALA A 61 -14.23 -7.66 -7.03
N ALA A 62 -13.46 -7.89 -8.11
CA ALA A 62 -14.00 -8.48 -9.33
C ALA A 62 -14.54 -9.89 -9.09
N GLY A 63 -13.84 -10.71 -8.30
CA GLY A 63 -14.30 -12.05 -7.90
C GLY A 63 -15.57 -11.99 -7.04
N ALA A 64 -15.63 -11.09 -6.06
CA ALA A 64 -16.80 -10.91 -5.21
C ALA A 64 -18.03 -10.42 -6.01
N ILE A 65 -17.83 -9.51 -6.97
CA ILE A 65 -18.90 -9.05 -7.87
C ILE A 65 -19.36 -10.18 -8.79
N TYR A 66 -18.44 -11.01 -9.27
CA TYR A 66 -18.78 -12.17 -10.11
C TYR A 66 -19.66 -13.18 -9.36
N GLU A 67 -19.38 -13.44 -8.08
CA GLU A 67 -20.15 -14.39 -7.28
C GLU A 67 -21.45 -13.81 -6.70
N GLN A 68 -21.42 -12.57 -6.23
CA GLN A 68 -22.49 -11.97 -5.41
C GLN A 68 -23.20 -10.78 -6.11
N GLY A 69 -22.90 -10.53 -7.39
CA GLY A 69 -23.43 -9.38 -8.14
C GLY A 69 -22.92 -8.03 -7.61
N LEU A 70 -23.59 -6.93 -7.99
CA LEU A 70 -23.19 -5.58 -7.56
C LEU A 70 -23.16 -5.40 -6.04
N SER A 71 -23.92 -6.20 -5.27
CA SER A 71 -23.86 -6.20 -3.80
C SER A 71 -22.48 -6.57 -3.27
N GLY A 72 -21.78 -7.52 -3.90
CA GLY A 72 -20.44 -7.96 -3.46
C GLY A 72 -19.36 -6.90 -3.61
N GLY A 73 -19.55 -5.93 -4.51
CA GLY A 73 -18.61 -4.84 -4.77
C GLY A 73 -18.92 -3.53 -4.04
N THR A 74 -19.99 -3.45 -3.24
CA THR A 74 -20.34 -2.18 -2.55
C THR A 74 -19.42 -1.86 -1.37
N ALA A 75 -18.82 -2.88 -0.76
CA ALA A 75 -17.89 -2.72 0.36
C ALA A 75 -16.59 -2.02 -0.06
N ASP A 76 -16.10 -2.27 -1.28
CA ASP A 76 -14.76 -1.85 -1.68
C ASP A 76 -14.63 -0.34 -1.99
N PRO A 77 -15.56 0.32 -2.72
CA PRO A 77 -15.44 1.76 -2.94
C PRO A 77 -15.99 2.58 -1.77
N PHE A 78 -17.12 2.18 -1.17
CA PHE A 78 -17.76 2.97 -0.12
C PHE A 78 -17.23 2.66 1.27
N GLY A 79 -16.99 1.39 1.59
CA GLY A 79 -16.47 0.98 2.90
C GLY A 79 -15.05 1.49 3.12
N TYR A 80 -14.12 1.19 2.21
CA TYR A 80 -12.74 1.70 2.31
C TYR A 80 -12.69 3.22 2.20
N GLY A 81 -13.42 3.82 1.25
CA GLY A 81 -13.44 5.28 1.07
C GLY A 81 -13.89 6.03 2.33
N VAL A 82 -15.01 5.62 2.93
CA VAL A 82 -15.52 6.23 4.18
C VAL A 82 -14.56 5.98 5.33
N CYS A 83 -14.01 4.77 5.46
CA CYS A 83 -13.06 4.44 6.53
C CYS A 83 -11.78 5.29 6.42
N LEU A 84 -11.25 5.49 5.21
CA LEU A 84 -10.08 6.33 4.97
C LEU A 84 -10.33 7.81 5.27
N LEU A 85 -11.50 8.32 4.88
CA LEU A 85 -11.90 9.69 5.23
C LEU A 85 -12.01 9.85 6.74
N LEU A 86 -12.69 8.94 7.43
CA LEU A 86 -12.79 8.95 8.89
C LEU A 86 -11.42 8.85 9.56
N MET A 87 -10.55 7.95 9.09
CA MET A 87 -9.17 7.84 9.57
C MET A 87 -8.40 9.14 9.39
N GLY A 88 -8.53 9.77 8.22
CA GLY A 88 -7.92 11.06 7.89
C GLY A 88 -8.38 12.18 8.82
N PHE A 89 -9.70 12.33 9.02
CA PHE A 89 -10.26 13.39 9.84
C PHE A 89 -10.01 13.19 11.34
N VAL A 90 -10.14 11.96 11.83
CA VAL A 90 -10.08 11.66 13.28
C VAL A 90 -8.64 11.45 13.76
N PHE A 91 -7.83 10.69 13.01
CA PHE A 91 -6.52 10.23 13.48
C PHE A 91 -5.36 10.95 12.79
N ALA A 92 -5.44 11.25 11.49
CA ALA A 92 -4.28 11.82 10.80
C ALA A 92 -3.89 13.20 11.34
N VAL A 93 -4.85 14.05 11.68
CA VAL A 93 -4.58 15.39 12.22
C VAL A 93 -3.84 15.34 13.58
N PRO A 94 -4.33 14.60 14.61
CA PRO A 94 -3.57 14.42 15.85
C PRO A 94 -2.18 13.82 15.65
N LEU A 95 -2.07 12.75 14.85
CA LEU A 95 -0.78 12.07 14.63
C LEU A 95 0.24 13.00 13.96
N TRP A 96 -0.19 13.80 12.98
CA TRP A 96 0.67 14.75 12.29
C TRP A 96 1.17 15.86 13.23
N ARG A 97 0.31 16.36 14.13
CA ARG A 97 0.70 17.39 15.13
C ARG A 97 1.74 16.89 16.13
N HIS A 98 1.73 15.59 16.44
CA HIS A 98 2.73 14.99 17.35
C HIS A 98 4.10 14.74 16.70
N LYS A 99 4.26 15.04 15.40
CA LYS A 99 5.50 14.83 14.62
C LYS A 99 6.07 13.42 14.81
N LEU A 100 5.19 12.43 14.86
CA LEU A 100 5.57 11.02 14.91
C LEU A 100 6.04 10.58 13.51
N THR A 101 7.00 9.68 13.46
CA THR A 101 7.47 9.08 12.20
C THR A 101 6.80 7.72 12.00
N THR A 102 6.60 6.97 13.08
CA THR A 102 5.93 5.67 13.06
C THR A 102 4.77 5.60 14.05
N LEU A 103 3.87 4.62 13.86
CA LEU A 103 2.86 4.29 14.87
C LEU A 103 3.48 3.72 16.15
N ALA A 104 4.63 3.06 16.06
CA ALA A 104 5.35 2.56 17.23
C ALA A 104 5.78 3.70 18.18
N ASP A 105 6.17 4.85 17.64
CA ASP A 105 6.51 6.04 18.42
C ASP A 105 5.33 6.54 19.27
N LEU A 106 4.09 6.38 18.78
CA LEU A 106 2.89 6.70 19.54
C LEU A 106 2.81 5.81 20.79
N PHE A 107 2.98 4.50 20.64
CA PHE A 107 2.93 3.55 21.76
C PHE A 107 4.05 3.77 22.76
N ARG A 108 5.25 4.11 22.28
CA ARG A 108 6.38 4.48 23.13
C ARG A 108 6.09 5.70 23.99
N ARG A 109 5.57 6.78 23.38
CA ARG A 109 5.30 8.04 24.08
C ARG A 109 4.09 7.94 25.02
N ARG A 110 3.07 7.17 24.63
CA ARG A 110 1.82 7.07 25.40
C ARG A 110 1.86 6.05 26.54
N TYR A 111 2.61 4.96 26.37
CA TYR A 111 2.63 3.83 27.30
C TYR A 111 4.04 3.55 27.83
N SER A 112 4.87 2.83 27.08
CA SER A 112 6.27 2.52 27.44
C SER A 112 7.00 1.82 26.29
N ALA A 113 8.32 1.70 26.40
CA ALA A 113 9.15 0.97 25.44
C ALA A 113 8.82 -0.54 25.36
N GLY A 114 8.23 -1.12 26.41
CA GLY A 114 7.76 -2.52 26.37
C GLY A 114 6.55 -2.70 25.45
N VAL A 115 5.60 -1.77 25.53
CA VAL A 115 4.40 -1.77 24.67
C VAL A 115 4.75 -1.44 23.23
N GLU A 116 5.70 -0.52 23.00
CA GLU A 116 6.26 -0.26 21.66
C GLU A 116 6.76 -1.54 20.99
N ARG A 117 7.62 -2.31 21.68
CA ARG A 117 8.17 -3.56 21.13
C ARG A 117 7.08 -4.58 20.83
N LEU A 118 6.10 -4.73 21.73
CA LEU A 118 4.97 -5.62 21.51
C LEU A 118 4.16 -5.19 20.27
N ALA A 119 3.87 -3.88 20.13
CA ALA A 119 3.17 -3.35 18.97
C ALA A 119 3.94 -3.60 17.67
N VAL A 120 5.26 -3.39 17.65
CA VAL A 120 6.11 -3.67 16.48
C VAL A 120 6.09 -5.16 16.13
N ILE A 121 6.23 -6.04 17.12
CA ILE A 121 6.19 -7.50 16.92
C ILE A 121 4.85 -7.96 16.33
N LEU A 122 3.75 -7.30 16.66
CA LEU A 122 2.44 -7.60 16.11
C LEU A 122 2.24 -6.97 14.71
N MET A 123 2.71 -5.75 14.48
CA MET A 123 2.47 -5.01 13.22
C MET A 123 3.34 -5.48 12.05
N VAL A 124 4.60 -5.83 12.30
CA VAL A 124 5.56 -6.19 11.24
C VAL A 124 5.12 -7.46 10.49
N PRO A 125 4.76 -8.57 11.17
CA PRO A 125 4.30 -9.77 10.47
C PRO A 125 3.05 -9.53 9.64
N THR A 126 2.08 -8.76 10.15
CA THR A 126 0.87 -8.42 9.39
C THR A 126 1.20 -7.65 8.11
N SER A 127 2.13 -6.69 8.20
CA SER A 127 2.58 -5.93 7.03
C SER A 127 3.28 -6.82 5.99
N LEU A 128 4.08 -7.79 6.46
CA LEU A 128 4.76 -8.75 5.58
C LEU A 128 3.78 -9.70 4.90
N LEU A 129 2.78 -10.21 5.63
CA LEU A 129 1.73 -11.07 5.07
C LEU A 129 0.90 -10.33 4.03
N TRP A 130 0.57 -9.06 4.29
CA TRP A 130 -0.14 -8.23 3.32
C TRP A 130 0.70 -7.98 2.06
N ALA A 131 1.99 -7.64 2.21
CA ALA A 131 2.88 -7.49 1.06
C ALA A 131 3.01 -8.78 0.23
N ALA A 132 3.09 -9.94 0.90
CA ALA A 132 3.11 -11.25 0.24
C ALA A 132 1.81 -11.51 -0.55
N ALA A 133 0.65 -11.14 0.00
CA ALA A 133 -0.64 -11.24 -0.69
C ALA A 133 -0.67 -10.40 -1.97
N GLN A 134 -0.12 -9.18 -1.96
CA GLN A 134 -0.02 -8.34 -3.15
C GLN A 134 0.90 -8.96 -4.23
N VAL A 135 2.03 -9.54 -3.83
CA VAL A 135 2.94 -10.24 -4.76
C VAL A 135 2.24 -11.46 -5.38
N ARG A 136 1.49 -12.22 -4.59
CA ARG A 136 0.70 -13.36 -5.09
C ARG A 136 -0.36 -12.91 -6.08
N ALA A 137 -1.14 -11.87 -5.75
CA ALA A 137 -2.16 -11.31 -6.63
C ALA A 137 -1.57 -10.87 -7.97
N PHE A 138 -0.43 -10.17 -7.94
CA PHE A 138 0.31 -9.80 -9.14
C PHE A 138 0.75 -11.01 -9.97
N GLY A 139 1.27 -12.06 -9.33
CA GLY A 139 1.64 -13.32 -9.97
C GLY A 139 0.45 -14.02 -10.65
N GLN A 140 -0.73 -14.00 -10.03
CA GLN A 140 -1.95 -14.56 -10.61
C GLN A 140 -2.38 -13.83 -11.89
N VAL A 141 -2.34 -12.48 -11.89
CA VAL A 141 -2.63 -11.66 -13.08
C VAL A 141 -1.64 -11.95 -14.20
N LEU A 142 -0.36 -12.06 -13.86
CA LEU A 142 0.67 -12.34 -14.84
C LEU A 142 0.51 -13.75 -15.46
N SER A 143 0.23 -14.75 -14.62
CA SER A 143 -0.05 -16.14 -15.05
C SER A 143 -1.23 -16.19 -16.02
N ALA A 144 -2.36 -15.58 -15.63
CA ALA A 144 -3.57 -15.53 -16.44
C ALA A 144 -3.38 -14.82 -17.80
N SER A 145 -2.54 -13.78 -17.85
CA SER A 145 -2.34 -12.97 -19.06
C SER A 145 -1.25 -13.46 -20.02
N SER A 146 -0.34 -14.35 -19.57
CA SER A 146 0.85 -14.72 -20.34
C SER A 146 0.96 -16.21 -20.66
N GLY A 147 0.11 -17.07 -20.11
CA GLY A 147 0.16 -18.53 -20.31
C GLY A 147 1.39 -19.20 -19.67
N LEU A 148 2.20 -18.43 -18.92
CA LEU A 148 3.25 -18.95 -18.06
C LEU A 148 2.57 -19.55 -16.83
N GLU A 149 2.62 -20.87 -16.64
CA GLU A 149 2.21 -21.52 -15.39
C GLU A 149 3.15 -21.08 -14.25
N LEU A 150 2.87 -19.92 -13.67
CA LEU A 150 3.43 -19.51 -12.40
C LEU A 150 2.67 -20.26 -11.31
N SER A 151 3.08 -21.52 -11.09
CA SER A 151 2.67 -22.34 -9.95
C SER A 151 3.14 -21.69 -8.64
N LEU A 152 2.39 -20.70 -8.17
CA LEU A 152 2.49 -20.17 -6.82
C LEU A 152 1.47 -20.91 -5.96
N THR A 153 1.85 -22.12 -5.54
CA THR A 153 1.14 -22.95 -4.55
C THR A 153 0.88 -22.15 -3.27
#